data_AF-N1MS04-F1
#
_entry.id   AF-N1MS04-F1
#
_cell.length_a   1.000
_cell.length_b   1.000
_cell.length_c   1.000
_cell.angle_alpha   90.00
_cell.angle_beta   90.00
_cell.angle_gamma   90.00
#
_symmetry.space_group_name_H-M   'P 1'
#
loop_
_entity.id
_entity.type
_entity.pdbx_description
1 polymer ?
#
loop_
_entity_poly.entity_id
_entity_poly.type
_entity_poly.pdbx_seq_one_letter_code
_entity_poly.pdbx_strand_id
1 'polypeptide(L)'
;MGKRADFLAANRGKRAPMPGFVLLVRDREDGDPAMRFGITVTKKIGGAVIRNRMKRRFRVLARELLPLHGYAGADHVLIGRDGGKERDFALLRTELEKALRKIARAPQPGDAPPRNHARAGHGRGKGTGGT
;
A
#
# COMPACT_ATOMS: atom_id res chain seq x y z
N MET A 1 2.44 9.41 13.03
CA MET A 1 3.49 9.26 12.00
C MET A 1 3.52 10.53 11.17
N GLY A 2 4.70 11.12 10.96
CA GLY A 2 4.79 12.43 10.32
C GLY A 2 6.13 12.75 9.67
N LYS A 3 7.19 11.99 9.97
CA LYS A 3 8.50 12.23 9.38
C LYS A 3 8.59 11.55 8.02
N ARG A 4 9.21 12.21 7.04
CA ARG A 4 9.46 11.64 5.70
C ARG A 4 10.20 10.30 5.77
N ALA A 5 11.13 10.15 6.72
CA ALA A 5 11.87 8.92 6.96
C ALA A 5 10.93 7.74 7.26
N ASP A 6 9.88 7.94 8.06
CA ASP A 6 8.90 6.90 8.40
C ASP A 6 8.21 6.39 7.12
N PHE A 7 7.78 7.30 6.23
CA PHE A 7 7.15 6.94 4.96
C PHE A 7 8.10 6.20 4.01
N LEU A 8 9.38 6.57 3.99
CA LEU A 8 10.40 5.87 3.20
C LEU A 8 10.63 4.47 3.75
N ALA A 9 10.73 4.32 5.07
CA ALA A 9 10.92 3.03 5.71
C ALA A 9 9.72 2.09 5.48
N ALA A 10 8.48 2.61 5.51
CA ALA A 10 7.28 1.82 5.19
C ALA A 10 7.30 1.20 3.78
N ASN A 11 8.04 1.77 2.82
CA ASN A 11 8.20 1.15 1.49
C ASN A 11 8.97 -0.18 1.51
N ARG A 12 9.72 -0.46 2.58
CA ARG A 12 10.44 -1.73 2.76
C ARG A 12 9.55 -2.82 3.40
N GLY A 13 8.37 -2.45 3.89
CA GLY A 13 7.43 -3.38 4.52
C GLY A 13 6.56 -4.18 3.54
N LYS A 14 5.60 -4.91 4.10
CA LYS A 14 4.57 -5.64 3.36
C LYS A 14 3.73 -4.68 2.52
N ARG A 15 3.34 -5.13 1.31
CA ARG A 15 2.58 -4.33 0.35
C ARG A 15 1.32 -5.06 -0.11
N ALA A 16 0.17 -4.38 0.02
CA ALA A 16 -1.11 -4.83 -0.53
C ALA A 16 -1.65 -3.79 -1.51
N PRO A 17 -1.45 -3.99 -2.84
CA PRO A 17 -2.05 -3.12 -3.83
C PRO A 17 -3.56 -3.38 -3.93
N MET A 18 -4.35 -2.29 -3.95
CA MET A 18 -5.79 -2.28 -4.19
C MET A 18 -6.13 -1.29 -5.32
N PRO A 19 -7.32 -1.37 -5.94
CA PRO A 19 -7.71 -0.44 -6.99
C PRO A 19 -7.69 1.04 -6.53
N GLY A 20 -8.17 1.32 -5.32
CA GLY A 20 -8.25 2.69 -4.78
C GLY A 20 -6.98 3.20 -4.10
N PHE A 21 -6.08 2.31 -3.67
CA PHE A 21 -4.91 2.67 -2.86
C PHE A 21 -3.88 1.54 -2.82
N VAL A 22 -2.72 1.81 -2.23
CA VAL A 22 -1.78 0.78 -1.77
C VAL A 22 -1.68 0.88 -0.26
N LEU A 23 -1.80 -0.25 0.42
CA LEU A 23 -1.45 -0.36 1.84
C LEU A 23 -0.02 -0.84 1.96
N LEU A 24 0.80 -0.10 2.70
CA LEU A 24 2.10 -0.52 3.19
C LEU A 24 2.00 -0.80 4.68
N VAL A 25 2.60 -1.89 5.15
CA VAL A 25 2.70 -2.21 6.58
C VAL A 25 4.11 -2.62 6.88
N ARG A 26 4.74 -1.93 7.82
CA ARG A 26 6.08 -2.25 8.30
C ARG A 26 6.02 -2.51 9.79
N ASP A 27 6.46 -3.69 10.23
CA ASP A 27 6.77 -3.92 11.63
C ASP A 27 7.92 -2.99 12.05
N ARG A 28 7.73 -2.28 13.16
CA ARG A 28 8.76 -1.35 13.65
C ARG A 28 9.82 -2.06 14.45
N GLU A 29 9.51 -3.23 15.01
CA GLU A 29 10.41 -4.03 15.85
C GLU A 29 11.05 -3.21 16.99
N ASP A 30 10.39 -2.13 17.43
CA ASP A 30 10.88 -1.20 18.45
C ASP A 30 10.33 -1.53 19.85
N GLY A 31 9.61 -2.65 19.98
CA GLY A 31 8.99 -3.11 21.23
C GLY A 31 7.75 -2.31 21.64
N ASP A 32 7.37 -1.27 20.89
CA ASP A 32 6.18 -0.46 21.15
C ASP A 32 4.98 -1.04 20.38
N PRO A 33 3.93 -1.55 21.06
CA PRO A 33 2.78 -2.17 20.40
C PRO A 33 1.87 -1.16 19.68
N ALA A 34 2.12 0.16 19.81
CA ALA A 34 1.28 1.17 19.21
C ALA A 34 1.20 1.02 17.68
N MET A 35 -0.01 1.10 17.14
CA MET A 35 -0.22 1.15 15.70
C MET A 35 -0.08 2.59 15.22
N ARG A 36 0.76 2.80 14.22
CA ARG A 36 0.93 4.10 13.58
C ARG A 36 0.24 4.10 12.22
N PHE A 37 -0.33 5.26 11.88
CA PHE A 37 -1.03 5.44 10.62
C PHE A 37 -0.51 6.67 9.86
N GLY A 38 -0.32 6.51 8.55
CA GLY A 38 0.09 7.55 7.62
C GLY A 38 -0.76 7.54 6.34
N ILE A 39 -0.96 8.70 5.74
CA ILE A 39 -1.65 8.83 4.45
C ILE A 39 -0.81 9.65 3.48
N THR A 40 -0.64 9.13 2.27
CA THR A 40 -0.04 9.82 1.14
C THR A 40 -1.05 9.93 0.00
N VAL A 41 -1.39 11.15 -0.42
CA VAL A 41 -2.18 11.40 -1.64
C VAL A 41 -1.46 12.45 -2.48
N THR A 42 -0.98 12.05 -3.65
CA THR A 42 -0.15 12.90 -4.51
C THR A 42 -0.99 13.92 -5.29
N LYS A 43 -0.37 14.99 -5.79
CA LYS A 43 -1.02 15.98 -6.67
C LYS A 43 -1.59 15.36 -7.96
N LYS A 44 -1.00 14.24 -8.42
CA LYS A 44 -1.44 13.52 -9.63
C LYS A 44 -2.86 12.94 -9.52
N ILE A 45 -3.36 12.74 -8.30
CA ILE A 45 -4.71 12.21 -8.05
C ILE A 45 -5.80 13.27 -8.27
N GLY A 46 -5.44 14.55 -8.17
CA GLY A 46 -6.37 15.66 -8.39
C GLY A 46 -6.13 16.87 -7.49
N GLY A 47 -7.03 17.84 -7.60
CA GLY A 47 -6.99 19.09 -6.85
C GLY A 47 -7.09 18.91 -5.33
N ALA A 48 -6.93 20.01 -4.59
CA ALA A 48 -6.93 19.99 -3.13
C ALA A 48 -8.20 19.36 -2.53
N VAL A 49 -9.37 19.63 -3.11
CA VAL A 49 -10.66 19.10 -2.65
C VAL A 49 -10.72 17.57 -2.76
N ILE A 50 -10.34 17.01 -3.92
CA ILE A 50 -10.33 15.55 -4.15
C ILE A 50 -9.37 14.88 -3.15
N ARG A 51 -8.14 15.40 -3.03
CA ARG A 51 -7.15 14.84 -2.10
C ARG A 51 -7.60 14.92 -0.64
N ASN A 52 -8.21 16.03 -0.23
CA ASN A 52 -8.70 16.21 1.13
C ASN A 52 -9.87 15.29 1.43
N ARG A 53 -10.78 15.09 0.48
CA ARG A 53 -11.86 14.09 0.58
C ARG A 53 -11.31 12.68 0.74
N MET A 54 -10.34 12.27 -0.07
CA MET A 54 -9.68 10.96 0.08
C MET A 54 -8.99 10.82 1.44
N LYS A 55 -8.21 11.81 1.88
CA LYS A 55 -7.57 11.80 3.22
C LYS A 55 -8.61 11.70 4.34
N ARG A 56 -9.76 12.38 4.21
CA ARG A 56 -10.86 12.28 5.19
C ARG A 56 -11.43 10.86 5.21
N ARG A 57 -11.78 10.28 4.06
CA ARG A 57 -12.28 8.90 3.94
C ARG A 57 -11.30 7.88 4.53
N PHE A 58 -10.02 7.94 4.16
CA PHE A 58 -8.99 7.03 4.67
C PHE A 58 -8.79 7.14 6.18
N ARG A 59 -8.90 8.35 6.77
CA ARG A 59 -8.83 8.52 8.24
C ARG A 59 -10.00 7.88 8.97
N VAL A 60 -11.18 7.85 8.36
CA VAL A 60 -12.36 7.17 8.94
C VAL A 60 -12.14 5.66 8.89
N LEU A 61 -11.81 5.14 7.71
CA LEU A 61 -11.57 3.70 7.51
C LEU A 61 -10.45 3.16 8.40
N ALA A 62 -9.35 3.91 8.56
CA ALA A 62 -8.24 3.49 9.42
C ALA A 62 -8.64 3.45 10.89
N ARG A 63 -9.42 4.42 11.37
CA ARG A 63 -9.94 4.43 12.76
C ARG A 63 -10.87 3.26 13.03
N GLU A 64 -11.66 2.86 12.02
CA GLU A 64 -12.59 1.74 12.13
C GLU A 64 -11.89 0.38 12.06
N LEU A 65 -10.96 0.19 11.11
CA LEU A 65 -10.44 -1.14 10.76
C LEU A 65 -9.09 -1.48 11.40
N LEU A 66 -8.26 -0.50 11.76
CA LEU A 66 -6.96 -0.81 12.40
C LEU A 66 -7.11 -1.45 13.78
N PRO A 67 -8.04 -1.05 14.66
CA PRO A 67 -8.23 -1.75 15.93
C PRO A 67 -8.65 -3.22 15.77
N LEU A 68 -9.32 -3.57 14.67
CA LEU A 68 -9.86 -4.91 14.43
C LEU A 68 -8.88 -5.82 13.68
N HIS A 69 -8.13 -5.27 12.73
CA HIS A 69 -7.33 -6.04 11.78
C HIS A 69 -5.92 -5.48 11.55
N GLY A 70 -5.57 -4.39 12.24
CA GLY A 70 -4.24 -3.79 12.17
C GLY A 70 -3.19 -4.71 12.80
N TYR A 71 -1.95 -4.47 12.38
CA TYR A 71 -0.80 -5.20 12.89
C TYR A 71 -0.16 -4.42 14.05
N ALA A 72 -0.19 -4.99 15.26
CA ALA A 72 0.37 -4.34 16.44
C ALA A 72 1.84 -3.95 16.23
N GLY A 73 2.23 -2.79 16.74
CA GLY A 73 3.59 -2.26 16.59
C GLY A 73 4.00 -1.82 15.18
N ALA A 74 3.10 -1.87 14.18
CA ALA A 74 3.45 -1.51 12.81
C ALA A 74 3.05 -0.08 12.37
N ASP A 75 3.82 0.42 11.40
CA ASP A 75 3.47 1.58 10.58
C ASP A 75 2.55 1.15 9.42
N HIS A 76 1.32 1.65 9.40
CA HIS A 76 0.34 1.45 8.34
C HIS A 76 0.24 2.70 7.46
N VAL A 77 0.65 2.61 6.20
CA VAL A 77 0.61 3.74 5.26
C VAL A 77 -0.34 3.46 4.10
N LEU A 78 -1.35 4.32 3.94
CA LEU A 78 -2.24 4.32 2.78
C LEU A 78 -1.76 5.31 1.72
N ILE A 79 -1.46 4.80 0.54
CA ILE A 79 -1.08 5.59 -0.63
C ILE A 79 -2.26 5.62 -1.61
N GLY A 80 -2.90 6.77 -1.77
CA GLY A 80 -4.03 6.93 -2.70
C GLY A 80 -3.63 6.69 -4.16
N ARG A 81 -4.49 5.98 -4.91
CA ARG A 81 -4.39 5.80 -6.36
C ARG A 81 -5.55 6.50 -7.08
N ASP A 82 -5.41 6.70 -8.39
CA ASP A 82 -6.42 7.39 -9.20
C ASP A 82 -7.78 6.68 -9.12
N GLY A 83 -7.78 5.35 -9.10
CA GLY A 83 -8.99 4.53 -8.92
C GLY A 83 -9.72 4.71 -7.59
N GLY A 84 -9.21 5.52 -6.65
CA GLY A 84 -9.85 5.82 -5.36
C GLY A 84 -10.63 7.14 -5.32
N LYS A 85 -10.53 7.99 -6.34
CA LYS A 85 -11.10 9.35 -6.34
C LYS A 85 -12.63 9.38 -6.26
N GLU A 86 -13.27 8.49 -7.02
CA GLU A 86 -14.74 8.36 -7.18
C GLU A 86 -15.26 7.02 -6.67
N ARG A 87 -14.38 6.18 -6.13
CA ARG A 87 -14.75 4.86 -5.63
C ARG A 87 -15.71 5.00 -4.45
N ASP A 88 -16.68 4.11 -4.42
CA ASP A 88 -17.64 4.01 -3.34
C ASP A 88 -16.94 3.77 -1.98
N PHE A 89 -17.49 4.36 -0.92
CA PHE A 89 -16.90 4.29 0.41
C PHE A 89 -16.95 2.88 1.00
N ALA A 90 -18.05 2.14 0.79
CA ALA A 90 -18.20 0.77 1.27
C ALA A 90 -17.26 -0.19 0.52
N LEU A 91 -17.02 0.06 -0.77
CA LEU A 91 -15.98 -0.66 -1.53
C LEU A 91 -14.58 -0.39 -0.96
N LEU A 92 -14.23 0.87 -0.67
CA LEU A 92 -12.94 1.20 -0.07
C LEU A 92 -12.75 0.54 1.31
N ARG A 93 -13.82 0.46 2.11
CA ARG A 93 -13.83 -0.25 3.39
C ARG A 93 -13.52 -1.73 3.20
N THR A 94 -14.26 -2.40 2.33
CA THR A 94 -14.10 -3.83 2.02
C THR A 94 -12.69 -4.13 1.49
N GLU A 95 -12.16 -3.26 0.63
CA GLU A 95 -10.79 -3.38 0.12
C GLU A 95 -9.74 -3.23 1.21
N LEU A 96 -9.92 -2.28 2.14
CA LEU A 96 -8.97 -2.09 3.24
C LEU A 96 -8.99 -3.28 4.19
N GLU A 97 -10.17 -3.78 4.52
CA GLU A 97 -10.36 -4.96 5.35
C GLU A 97 -9.67 -6.19 4.72
N LYS A 98 -9.86 -6.39 3.41
CA LYS A 98 -9.19 -7.45 2.64
C LYS A 98 -7.67 -7.26 2.62
N ALA A 99 -7.18 -6.03 2.46
CA ALA A 99 -5.76 -5.72 2.46
C ALA A 99 -5.09 -6.06 3.80
N LEU A 100 -5.72 -5.64 4.91
CA LEU A 100 -5.24 -5.90 6.27
C LEU A 100 -5.19 -7.40 6.56
N ARG A 101 -6.28 -8.14 6.26
CA ARG A 101 -6.30 -9.60 6.42
C ARG A 101 -5.24 -10.32 5.58
N LYS A 102 -4.98 -9.84 4.36
CA LYS A 102 -3.93 -10.39 3.50
C LYS A 102 -2.55 -10.18 4.09
N ILE A 103 -2.28 -8.99 4.64
CA ILE A 103 -0.99 -8.65 5.24
C ILE A 103 -0.75 -9.43 6.55
N ALA A 104 -1.78 -9.61 7.37
CA ALA A 104 -1.70 -10.39 8.60
C ALA A 104 -1.24 -11.84 8.36
N ARG A 105 -1.59 -12.41 7.20
CA ARG A 105 -1.22 -13.78 6.80
C ARG A 105 0.10 -13.88 6.02
N ALA A 106 0.67 -12.75 5.58
CA ALA A 106 1.86 -12.75 4.74
C ALA A 106 3.14 -12.63 5.61
N PRO A 107 4.21 -13.40 5.34
CA PRO A 107 5.51 -13.19 5.97
C PRO A 107 6.12 -11.82 5.58
N GLN A 108 7.05 -11.27 6.37
CA GLN A 108 7.68 -9.98 6.04
C GLN A 108 8.58 -10.14 4.79
N PRO A 109 8.72 -9.11 3.94
CA PRO A 109 9.73 -9.11 2.88
C PRO A 109 11.12 -9.06 3.54
N GLY A 110 11.75 -10.23 3.67
CA GLY A 110 12.95 -10.49 4.46
C GLY A 110 12.98 -11.94 4.96
N ASP A 111 11.80 -12.50 5.27
CA ASP A 111 11.63 -13.91 5.67
C ASP A 111 11.44 -14.87 4.49
N ALA A 112 11.05 -14.34 3.32
CA ALA A 112 10.87 -15.14 2.12
C ALA A 112 12.22 -15.31 1.39
N PRO A 113 12.59 -16.54 0.96
CA PRO A 113 13.77 -16.72 0.12
C PRO A 113 13.67 -15.82 -1.12
N PRO A 114 14.79 -15.29 -1.62
CA PRO A 114 14.79 -14.32 -2.71
C PRO A 114 13.95 -14.87 -3.87
N ARG A 115 12.86 -14.18 -4.20
CA ARG A 115 12.08 -14.51 -5.38
C ARG A 115 12.97 -14.27 -6.57
N ASN A 116 13.46 -15.36 -7.13
CA ASN A 116 14.26 -15.39 -8.34
C ASN A 116 13.48 -14.58 -9.38
N HIS A 117 13.96 -13.38 -9.69
CA HIS A 117 13.49 -12.62 -10.86
C HIS A 117 14.04 -13.35 -12.09
N ALA A 118 13.49 -14.54 -12.34
CA ALA A 118 13.72 -15.28 -13.56
C ALA A 118 13.18 -14.41 -14.71
N ARG A 119 14.15 -13.86 -15.45
CA ARG A 119 14.06 -13.25 -16.77
C ARG A 119 12.79 -13.66 -17.53
N ALA A 120 11.83 -12.75 -17.65
CA ALA A 120 10.94 -12.76 -18.80
C ALA A 120 11.74 -12.20 -19.98
N GLY A 121 12.45 -13.09 -20.67
CA GLY A 121 13.00 -12.80 -21.98
C GLY A 121 11.87 -12.49 -22.95
N HIS A 122 11.89 -11.31 -23.53
CA HIS A 122 11.28 -11.07 -24.85
C HIS A 122 12.40 -11.23 -25.86
N GLY A 123 12.49 -12.43 -26.43
CA GLY A 123 13.41 -12.76 -27.50
C GLY A 123 12.67 -13.18 -28.76
N ARG A 124 13.16 -12.65 -29.89
CA ARG A 124 13.05 -13.09 -31.29
C ARG A 124 11.79 -12.69 -32.06
N GLY A 125 11.88 -12.25 -33.33
CA GLY A 125 13.05 -12.06 -34.22
C GLY A 125 12.69 -12.21 -35.70
N LYS A 126 13.66 -11.85 -36.57
CA LYS A 126 13.79 -12.09 -38.04
C LYS A 126 12.81 -11.31 -38.93
N GLY A 127 13.10 -10.86 -40.16
CA GLY A 127 14.20 -10.91 -41.16
C GLY A 127 13.67 -10.13 -42.39
N THR A 128 14.41 -9.61 -43.38
CA THR A 128 15.12 -10.33 -44.45
C THR A 128 15.61 -9.34 -45.54
N GLY A 129 16.75 -9.63 -46.18
CA GLY A 129 17.14 -9.28 -47.57
C GLY A 129 17.42 -7.80 -47.90
N GLY A 130 18.57 -7.37 -48.43
CA GLY A 130 19.53 -8.04 -49.30
C GLY A 130 19.07 -7.96 -50.76
N THR A 131 19.47 -6.92 -51.49
CA THR A 131 20.20 -6.95 -52.77
C THR A 131 20.71 -5.55 -53.05
#